data_AF-A0A920PFP7-F1
#
_entry.id   AF-A0A920PFP7-F1
#
_cell.length_a   1.000
_cell.length_b   1.000
_cell.length_c   1.000
_cell.angle_alpha   90.00
_cell.angle_beta   90.00
_cell.angle_gamma   90.00
#
_symmetry.space_group_name_H-M   'P 1'
#
loop_
_entity.id
_entity.type
_entity.pdbx_description
1 polymer ?
#
loop_
_entity_poly.entity_id
_entity_poly.type
_entity_poly.pdbx_seq_one_letter_code
_entity_poly.pdbx_strand_id
1 'polypeptide(L)'
;MLEHQFSVKPELGPFGDNSYLVLLAGFLMMWTTMFFWFSQVIKENNEGLNNNMLNNSYYYGMAWFIFSEVMFFFAFFLALGYIRMFAVPWLGGEGEKGIANMLWPGFEAHWPLMITPDQAVFPGPARKCLLVPPILMVG
;
A
#
# COMPACT_ATOMS: atom_id res chain seq x y z
N MET A 1 -30.44 -22.02 -24.78
CA MET A 1 -30.34 -21.15 -25.97
C MET A 1 -29.89 -19.72 -25.64
N LEU A 2 -29.90 -19.21 -24.40
CA LEU A 2 -29.67 -17.77 -24.15
C LEU A 2 -28.73 -17.42 -22.97
N GLU A 3 -27.47 -17.84 -22.98
CA GLU A 3 -26.48 -17.33 -21.98
C GLU A 3 -25.10 -16.95 -22.57
N HIS A 4 -24.91 -16.97 -23.89
CA HIS A 4 -23.59 -16.82 -24.51
C HIS A 4 -23.19 -15.40 -24.96
N GLN A 5 -23.91 -14.34 -24.56
CA GLN A 5 -23.76 -13.00 -25.18
C GLN A 5 -23.47 -11.84 -24.20
N PHE A 6 -23.27 -12.08 -22.91
CA PHE A 6 -22.88 -10.99 -21.98
C PHE A 6 -21.38 -10.99 -21.68
N SER A 7 -20.57 -10.74 -22.72
CA SER A 7 -19.18 -10.32 -22.54
C SER A 7 -19.02 -8.95 -23.19
N VAL A 8 -19.44 -7.92 -22.46
CA VAL A 8 -19.18 -6.53 -22.82
C VAL A 8 -17.68 -6.31 -22.67
N LYS A 9 -16.93 -6.33 -23.78
CA LYS A 9 -15.57 -5.81 -23.82
C LYS A 9 -15.70 -4.29 -23.78
N PRO A 10 -15.23 -3.60 -22.72
CA PRO A 10 -15.22 -2.15 -22.74
C PRO A 10 -14.22 -1.74 -23.83
N GLU A 11 -14.73 -1.27 -24.98
CA GLU A 11 -13.90 -0.60 -25.97
C GLU A 11 -13.46 0.73 -25.36
N LEU A 12 -12.32 0.69 -24.66
CA LEU A 12 -11.57 1.87 -24.31
C LEU A 12 -11.26 2.56 -25.63
N GLY A 13 -11.91 3.70 -25.88
CA GLY A 13 -11.62 4.54 -27.05
C GLY A 13 -10.13 4.90 -27.14
N PRO A 14 -9.69 5.65 -28.16
CA PRO A 14 -8.28 5.92 -28.50
C PRO A 14 -7.37 6.51 -27.37
N PHE A 15 -7.91 6.70 -26.17
CA PHE A 15 -7.23 7.03 -24.92
C PHE A 15 -6.68 5.83 -24.13
N GLY A 16 -7.14 4.59 -24.40
CA GLY A 16 -6.72 3.38 -23.67
C GLY A 16 -5.25 3.02 -23.86
N ASP A 17 -4.77 3.13 -25.09
CA ASP A 17 -3.41 2.74 -25.49
C ASP A 17 -2.34 3.69 -24.94
N ASN A 18 -2.71 4.93 -24.62
CA ASN A 18 -1.81 5.98 -24.12
C ASN A 18 -2.00 6.27 -22.61
N SER A 19 -2.74 5.44 -21.89
CA SER A 19 -3.00 5.60 -20.45
C SER A 19 -1.74 5.70 -19.60
N TYR A 20 -0.69 4.94 -19.96
CA TYR A 20 0.62 5.00 -19.30
C TYR A 20 1.34 6.35 -19.52
N LEU A 21 1.12 7.01 -20.66
CA LEU A 21 1.68 8.34 -20.95
C LEU A 21 1.04 9.41 -20.08
N VAL A 22 -0.27 9.32 -19.81
CA VAL A 22 -0.96 10.25 -18.91
C VAL A 22 -0.45 10.09 -17.48
N LEU A 23 -0.23 8.86 -17.02
CA LEU A 23 0.33 8.58 -15.69
C LEU A 23 1.77 9.12 -15.58
N LEU A 24 2.62 8.84 -16.58
CA LEU A 24 3.99 9.37 -16.62
C LEU A 24 4.01 10.90 -16.68
N ALA A 25 3.14 11.52 -17.49
CA ALA A 25 3.03 12.96 -17.57
C ALA A 25 2.62 13.59 -16.23
N GLY A 26 1.71 12.96 -15.49
CA GLY A 26 1.33 13.39 -14.13
C GLY A 26 2.51 13.35 -13.15
N PHE A 27 3.26 12.23 -13.14
CA PHE A 27 4.47 12.12 -12.31
C PHE A 27 5.54 13.14 -12.71
N LEU A 28 5.78 13.34 -14.00
CA LEU A 28 6.75 14.33 -14.49
C LEU A 28 6.34 15.77 -14.13
N MET A 29 5.06 16.13 -14.28
CA MET A 29 4.58 17.46 -13.87
C MET A 29 4.71 17.68 -12.36
N MET A 30 4.38 16.69 -11.53
CA MET A 30 4.56 16.78 -10.08
C MET A 30 6.05 16.94 -9.73
N TRP A 31 6.91 16.10 -10.33
CA TRP A 31 8.36 16.14 -10.12
C TRP A 31 8.91 17.52 -10.49
N THR A 32 8.73 17.96 -11.73
CA THR A 32 9.22 19.26 -12.22
C THR A 32 8.80 20.42 -11.31
N THR A 33 7.53 20.47 -10.88
CA THR A 33 7.04 21.50 -9.97
C THR A 33 7.81 21.52 -8.65
N MET A 34 8.08 20.36 -8.04
CA MET A 34 8.89 20.28 -6.82
C MET A 34 10.34 20.77 -7.03
N PHE A 35 10.98 20.44 -8.16
CA PHE A 35 12.35 20.93 -8.45
C PHE A 35 12.40 22.44 -8.64
N PHE A 36 11.48 23.01 -9.42
CA PHE A 36 11.46 24.45 -9.64
C PHE A 36 11.14 25.21 -8.35
N TRP A 37 10.18 24.72 -7.56
CA TRP A 37 9.82 25.36 -6.29
C TRP A 37 10.98 25.31 -5.28
N PHE A 38 11.59 24.14 -5.04
CA PHE A 38 12.73 24.06 -4.13
C PHE A 38 13.94 24.85 -4.62
N SER A 39 14.20 24.89 -5.93
CA SER A 39 15.27 25.73 -6.48
C SER A 39 15.06 27.20 -6.16
N GLN A 40 13.82 27.69 -6.21
CA GLN A 40 13.49 29.06 -5.86
C GLN A 40 13.67 29.31 -4.35
N VAL A 41 13.19 28.41 -3.48
CA VAL A 41 13.36 28.51 -2.03
C VAL A 41 14.85 28.60 -1.64
N ILE A 42 15.72 27.81 -2.30
CA ILE A 42 17.18 27.83 -2.05
C ILE A 42 17.81 29.15 -2.51
N LYS A 43 17.38 29.69 -3.67
CA LYS A 43 17.87 30.98 -4.18
C LYS A 43 17.51 32.12 -3.22
N GLU A 44 16.25 32.19 -2.79
CA GLU A 44 15.75 33.20 -1.86
C GLU A 44 16.44 33.12 -0.49
N ASN A 45 16.74 31.91 -0.02
CA ASN A 45 17.49 31.70 1.23
C ASN A 45 18.94 32.20 1.12
N ASN A 46 19.65 31.90 0.03
CA ASN A 46 21.03 32.35 -0.20
C ASN A 46 21.16 33.87 -0.38
N GLU A 47 20.12 34.53 -0.90
CA GLU A 47 20.06 35.99 -1.03
C GLU A 47 19.80 36.71 0.32
N GLY A 48 19.59 35.97 1.41
CA GLY A 48 19.45 36.54 2.76
C GLY A 48 18.09 37.18 3.02
N LEU A 49 17.09 36.93 2.18
CA LEU A 49 15.72 37.45 2.34
C LEU A 49 14.92 36.73 3.45
N ASN A 50 15.56 35.83 4.21
CA ASN A 50 14.93 35.06 5.27
C ASN A 50 14.77 35.88 6.56
N ASN A 51 13.53 36.20 6.91
CA ASN A 51 13.17 36.80 8.20
C ASN A 51 13.26 35.74 9.33
N ASN A 52 13.55 36.17 10.56
CA ASN A 52 13.55 35.30 11.75
C ASN A 52 12.20 34.60 11.98
N MET A 53 11.08 35.22 11.62
CA MET A 53 9.76 34.56 11.68
C MET A 53 9.64 33.39 10.69
N LEU A 54 10.23 33.54 9.51
CA LEU A 54 10.22 32.53 8.45
C LEU A 54 11.14 31.35 8.79
N ASN A 55 12.28 31.60 9.44
CA ASN A 55 13.14 30.52 9.96
C ASN A 55 12.41 29.66 10.99
N ASN A 56 11.61 30.28 11.87
CA ASN A 56 10.82 29.55 12.86
C ASN A 56 9.73 28.67 12.21
N SER A 57 9.09 29.12 11.13
CA SER A 57 8.09 28.29 10.44
C SER A 57 8.72 27.08 9.75
N TYR A 58 9.97 27.17 9.27
CA TYR A 58 10.69 26.00 8.74
C TYR A 58 10.95 24.94 9.81
N TYR A 59 11.36 25.33 11.03
CA TYR A 59 11.57 24.36 12.12
C TYR A 59 10.28 23.64 12.50
N TYR A 60 9.19 24.38 12.73
CA TYR A 60 7.92 23.77 13.07
C TYR A 60 7.35 22.96 11.92
N GLY A 61 7.43 23.46 10.68
CA GLY A 61 6.99 22.73 9.49
C GLY A 61 7.73 21.39 9.34
N MET A 62 9.05 21.39 9.59
CA MET A 62 9.84 20.17 9.51
C MET A 62 9.56 19.20 10.65
N ALA A 63 9.32 19.71 11.86
CA ALA A 63 8.92 18.90 13.01
C ALA A 63 7.56 18.24 12.79
N TRP A 64 6.56 18.97 12.27
CA TRP A 64 5.24 18.43 11.97
C TRP A 64 5.26 17.40 10.83
N PHE A 65 6.11 17.59 9.83
CA PHE A 65 6.33 16.61 8.76
C PHE A 65 6.88 15.29 9.32
N ILE A 66 7.97 15.34 10.10
CA ILE A 66 8.57 14.14 10.71
C ILE A 66 7.56 13.44 11.62
N PHE A 67 6.79 14.21 12.39
CA PHE A 67 5.72 13.65 13.21
C PHE A 67 4.67 12.90 12.36
N SER A 68 4.27 13.44 11.21
CA SER A 68 3.31 12.79 10.31
C SER A 68 3.85 11.46 9.74
N GLU A 69 5.14 11.39 9.42
CA GLU A 69 5.80 10.16 8.96
C GLU A 69 5.82 9.08 10.06
N VAL A 70 6.19 9.46 11.29
CA VAL A 70 6.19 8.51 12.42
C VAL A 70 4.79 7.97 12.68
N MET A 71 3.75 8.83 12.62
CA MET A 71 2.36 8.41 12.78
C MET A 71 1.86 7.52 11.64
N PHE A 72 2.32 7.77 10.41
CA PHE A 72 2.03 6.91 9.25
C PHE A 72 2.60 5.50 9.45
N PHE A 73 3.86 5.38 9.85
CA PHE A 73 4.45 4.07 10.18
C PHE A 73 3.79 3.43 11.41
N PHE A 74 3.47 4.23 12.43
CA PHE A 74 2.78 3.76 13.62
C PHE A 74 1.42 3.15 13.30
N ALA A 75 0.66 3.72 12.35
CA ALA A 75 -0.61 3.16 11.90
C ALA A 75 -0.46 1.75 11.31
N PHE A 76 0.61 1.47 10.55
CA PHE A 76 0.87 0.11 10.04
C PHE A 76 1.28 -0.86 11.13
N PHE A 77 2.12 -0.44 12.09
CA PHE A 77 2.48 -1.30 13.23
C PHE A 77 1.29 -1.56 14.16
N LEU A 78 0.45 -0.55 14.39
CA LEU A 78 -0.79 -0.68 15.15
C LEU A 78 -1.78 -1.59 14.42
N ALA A 79 -1.92 -1.46 13.09
CA ALA A 79 -2.73 -2.36 12.30
C ALA A 79 -2.23 -3.82 12.39
N LEU A 80 -0.92 -4.05 12.28
CA LEU A 80 -0.33 -5.39 12.44
C LEU A 80 -0.56 -5.95 13.85
N GLY A 81 -0.33 -5.14 14.88
CA GLY A 81 -0.58 -5.52 16.27
C GLY A 81 -2.06 -5.82 16.54
N TYR A 82 -2.97 -5.02 15.99
CA TYR A 82 -4.41 -5.21 16.09
C TYR A 82 -4.85 -6.51 15.42
N ILE A 83 -4.34 -6.79 14.22
CA ILE A 83 -4.62 -8.03 13.51
C ILE A 83 -4.16 -9.22 14.34
N ARG A 84 -2.93 -9.17 14.88
CA ARG A 84 -2.34 -10.29 15.60
C ARG A 84 -2.96 -10.56 16.97
N MET A 85 -3.19 -9.52 17.76
CA MET A 85 -3.64 -9.65 19.16
C MET A 85 -5.15 -9.77 19.30
N PHE A 86 -5.91 -9.18 18.38
CA PHE A 86 -7.37 -9.11 18.51
C PHE A 86 -8.08 -9.77 17.33
N ALA A 87 -7.79 -9.35 16.09
CA ALA A 87 -8.58 -9.82 14.95
C ALA A 87 -8.46 -11.35 14.73
N VAL A 88 -7.25 -11.90 14.73
CA VAL A 88 -7.02 -13.33 14.47
C VAL A 88 -7.64 -14.22 15.57
N PRO A 89 -7.47 -13.96 16.87
CA PRO A 89 -8.16 -14.73 17.92
C PRO A 89 -9.68 -14.62 17.89
N TRP A 90 -10.24 -13.43 17.59
CA TRP A 90 -11.69 -13.25 17.49
C TRP A 90 -12.30 -14.04 16.34
N LEU A 91 -11.60 -14.13 15.20
CA LEU A 91 -12.01 -15.04 14.11
C LEU A 91 -11.93 -16.52 14.54
N GLY A 92 -10.96 -16.87 15.39
CA GLY A 92 -10.80 -18.22 15.97
C GLY A 92 -11.87 -18.62 16.99
N GLY A 93 -12.76 -17.70 17.37
CA GLY A 93 -13.86 -17.98 18.31
C GLY A 93 -13.57 -17.59 19.76
N GLU A 94 -12.48 -16.86 20.05
CA GLU A 94 -12.16 -16.41 21.40
C GLU A 94 -12.85 -15.08 21.77
N GLY A 95 -13.54 -15.03 22.92
CA GLY A 95 -14.14 -13.81 23.51
C GLY A 95 -15.56 -13.47 23.03
N GLU A 96 -16.09 -12.29 23.43
CA GLU A 96 -17.46 -11.83 23.09
C GLU A 96 -17.71 -11.70 21.57
N LYS A 97 -16.65 -11.48 20.78
CA LYS A 97 -16.72 -11.41 19.31
C LYS A 97 -16.53 -12.77 18.62
N GLY A 98 -16.53 -13.87 19.39
CA GLY A 98 -16.43 -15.24 18.89
C GLY A 98 -17.61 -15.70 18.00
N ILE A 99 -18.67 -14.89 17.89
CA ILE A 99 -19.77 -15.08 16.91
C ILE A 99 -19.21 -15.09 15.47
N ALA A 100 -18.05 -14.46 15.22
CA ALA A 100 -17.35 -14.53 13.94
C ALA A 100 -17.00 -15.97 13.51
N ASN A 101 -16.86 -16.91 14.44
CA ASN A 101 -16.65 -18.33 14.14
C ASN A 101 -17.87 -18.98 13.45
N MET A 102 -19.07 -18.39 13.59
CA MET A 102 -20.28 -18.87 12.92
C MET A 102 -20.25 -18.60 11.40
N LEU A 103 -19.54 -17.55 10.95
CA LEU A 103 -19.34 -17.30 9.52
C LEU A 103 -18.38 -18.31 8.89
N TRP A 104 -17.35 -18.73 9.64
CA TRP A 104 -16.29 -19.61 9.15
C TRP A 104 -15.95 -20.70 10.19
N PRO A 105 -16.80 -21.74 10.29
CA PRO A 105 -16.60 -22.81 11.25
C PRO A 105 -15.32 -23.60 10.95
N GLY A 106 -14.48 -23.79 11.96
CA GLY A 106 -13.20 -24.51 11.84
C GLY A 106 -11.99 -23.64 11.47
N PHE A 107 -12.11 -22.31 11.50
CA PHE A 107 -10.96 -21.42 11.35
C PHE A 107 -9.99 -21.57 12.53
N GLU A 108 -8.80 -22.10 12.27
CA GLU A 108 -7.72 -22.16 13.26
C GLU A 108 -6.83 -20.91 13.20
N ALA A 109 -6.82 -20.16 14.28
CA ALA A 109 -6.01 -18.97 14.48
C ALA A 109 -4.51 -19.31 14.61
N HIS A 110 -3.84 -19.61 13.50
CA HIS A 110 -2.38 -19.82 13.44
C HIS A 110 -1.71 -18.75 12.58
N TRP A 111 -0.46 -18.42 12.89
CA TRP A 111 0.34 -17.49 12.08
C TRP A 111 1.64 -18.17 11.64
N PRO A 112 2.00 -18.12 10.35
CA PRO A 112 1.29 -17.50 9.22
C PRO A 112 0.02 -18.26 8.82
N LEU A 113 -1.02 -17.54 8.38
CA LEU A 113 -2.26 -18.14 7.88
C LEU A 113 -2.01 -18.75 6.50
N MET A 114 -1.77 -20.07 6.45
CA MET A 114 -1.51 -20.77 5.19
C MET A 114 -2.79 -21.24 4.50
N ILE A 115 -3.88 -21.33 5.27
CA ILE A 115 -5.20 -21.78 4.82
C ILE A 115 -6.19 -20.69 5.24
N THR A 116 -6.60 -19.86 4.28
CA THR A 116 -7.65 -18.87 4.51
C THR A 116 -9.03 -19.51 4.28
N PRO A 117 -10.07 -19.05 5.00
CA PRO A 117 -11.43 -19.37 4.63
C PRO A 117 -11.67 -18.84 3.20
N ASP A 118 -11.84 -19.76 2.24
CA ASP A 118 -11.99 -19.50 0.79
C ASP A 118 -10.70 -19.28 -0.04
N GLN A 119 -9.84 -20.29 -0.10
CA GLN A 119 -8.69 -20.33 -1.02
C GLN A 119 -9.07 -20.53 -2.51
N ALA A 120 -10.32 -20.89 -2.82
CA ALA A 120 -10.76 -21.16 -4.19
C ALA A 120 -11.01 -19.86 -4.98
N VAL A 121 -11.52 -18.82 -4.32
CA VAL A 121 -11.75 -17.49 -4.94
C VAL A 121 -10.51 -16.60 -4.88
N PHE A 122 -9.69 -16.72 -3.82
CA PHE A 122 -8.46 -15.94 -3.63
C PHE A 122 -7.25 -16.85 -3.40
N PRO A 123 -6.72 -17.49 -4.46
CA PRO A 123 -5.53 -18.31 -4.33
C PRO A 123 -4.35 -17.44 -3.90
N GLY A 124 -3.60 -17.91 -2.91
CA GLY A 124 -2.34 -17.28 -2.51
C GLY A 124 -1.36 -17.20 -3.70
N PRO A 125 -0.36 -16.30 -3.65
CA PRO A 125 0.58 -16.14 -4.75
C PRO A 125 1.26 -17.49 -5.07
N ALA A 126 0.92 -18.05 -6.24
CA ALA A 126 1.53 -19.29 -6.70
C ALA A 126 3.04 -19.09 -6.74
N ARG A 127 3.80 -19.96 -6.05
CA ARG A 127 5.27 -19.99 -6.10
C ARG A 127 5.73 -20.33 -7.52
N LYS A 128 5.73 -19.34 -8.42
CA LYS A 128 6.31 -19.43 -9.77
C LYS A 128 7.58 -18.58 -9.92
N CYS A 129 7.92 -17.75 -8.93
CA CYS A 129 9.17 -16.98 -8.88
C CYS A 129 10.15 -17.53 -7.84
N LEU A 130 10.54 -18.80 -7.97
CA LEU A 130 11.79 -19.30 -7.40
C LEU A 130 12.45 -20.18 -8.46
N LEU A 131 12.93 -19.53 -9.54
CA LEU A 131 13.82 -20.13 -10.51
C LEU A 131 15.21 -20.26 -9.88
N VAL A 132 15.39 -21.28 -9.04
CA VAL A 132 16.73 -21.84 -8.80
C VAL A 132 16.88 -22.97 -9.80
N PRO A 133 17.83 -22.90 -10.75
CA PRO A 133 18.02 -23.96 -11.73
C PRO A 133 18.45 -25.26 -11.03
N PRO A 134 18.03 -26.44 -11.53
CA PRO A 134 18.24 -27.75 -10.91
C PRO A 134 19.70 -28.26 -10.91
N ILE A 135 20.70 -27.40 -11.12
CA ILE A 135 22.11 -27.82 -11.33
C ILE A 135 22.94 -27.95 -10.04
N LEU A 136 22.36 -27.72 -8.86
CA LEU A 136 23.11 -27.65 -7.58
C LEU A 136 22.67 -28.68 -6.52
N MET A 137 22.00 -29.77 -6.92
CA MET A 137 21.57 -30.86 -6.02
C MET A 137 22.21 -32.22 -6.31
N VAL A 138 23.41 -32.24 -6.92
CA VAL A 138 24.25 -33.44 -6.95
C VAL A 138 25.65 -33.06 -6.49
N GLY A 139 25.92 -33.39 -5.22
CA GLY A 139 27.19 -33.24 -4.52
C GLY A 139 27.06 -33.85 -3.13
#